data_AF-F6AFE1-F1
#
_entry.id   AF-F6AFE1-F1
#
_cell.length_a   1.000
_cell.length_b   1.000
_cell.length_c   1.000
_cell.angle_alpha   90.00
_cell.angle_beta   90.00
_cell.angle_gamma   90.00
#
_symmetry.space_group_name_H-M   'P 1'
#
loop_
_entity.id
_entity.type
_entity.pdbx_description
1 polymer ?
#
loop_
_entity_poly.entity_id
_entity_poly.type
_entity_poly.pdbx_seq_one_letter_code
_entity_poly.pdbx_strand_id
1 'polypeptide(L)'
;MKTLCIYHANCADGFGAAWVVRKALGADNVDFHPGKYGEPAPEVEGRDVIIVDFSYKRDQLLQLAHSARSILIIDHHKSAAEDLAELPPAPATYSEWLEAQQPLGAVFDMQRSGAGLAWDYFFQGHHRPALINYIEDRDLWRFKRPDTRSIMASVFSYPQDFKTWDWLMVSQMDELERAGDDITRSHEKNVADLLQNTRRLTIAGHDVPALNCPHFMASDAGHILAQGEPFAACYSDTPKGRVFSLRSQPEGLDVSEVAKLYDGGGHRNAAGFTVPFDHELVTGFLPVTLEQTAPQDRSACDYALEHAAYLADTAESVSVAFNAYGEALLAIEDSDEAEPTELFATLDDTRQTLQETLSALRNDIHEFRKRSARVPEGAQP
;
A
#
# COMPACT_ATOMS: atom_id res chain seq x y z
N MET A 1 1.76 -34.35 -16.55
CA MET A 1 1.71 -33.17 -15.64
C MET A 1 1.04 -32.03 -16.39
N LYS A 2 0.29 -31.18 -15.69
CA LYS A 2 -0.32 -29.98 -16.27
C LYS A 2 0.76 -28.99 -16.71
N THR A 3 0.49 -28.20 -17.74
CA THR A 3 1.31 -27.05 -18.11
C THR A 3 1.33 -26.05 -16.95
N LEU A 4 2.45 -25.39 -16.71
CA LEU A 4 2.56 -24.30 -15.73
C LEU A 4 2.50 -22.97 -16.47
N CYS A 5 1.51 -22.13 -16.17
CA CYS A 5 1.47 -20.75 -16.63
C CYS A 5 1.97 -19.83 -15.51
N ILE A 6 3.10 -19.17 -15.75
CA ILE A 6 3.63 -18.12 -14.88
C ILE A 6 3.27 -16.78 -15.52
N TYR A 7 2.67 -15.88 -14.75
CA TYR A 7 2.21 -14.59 -15.27
C TYR A 7 2.54 -13.45 -14.32
N HIS A 8 2.66 -12.23 -14.83
CA HIS A 8 2.93 -11.07 -13.99
C HIS A 8 1.81 -10.81 -12.99
N ALA A 9 2.15 -10.84 -11.69
CA ALA A 9 1.20 -10.68 -10.61
C ALA A 9 0.64 -9.26 -10.51
N ASN A 10 -0.62 -9.12 -10.06
CA ASN A 10 -1.28 -7.84 -9.77
C ASN A 10 -1.34 -6.86 -10.97
N CYS A 11 -1.23 -7.36 -12.20
CA CYS A 11 -1.36 -6.58 -13.43
C CYS A 11 -2.55 -7.09 -14.24
N ALA A 12 -3.34 -6.19 -14.83
CA ALA A 12 -4.43 -6.58 -15.73
C ALA A 12 -3.89 -7.25 -17.00
N ASP A 13 -2.71 -6.85 -17.46
CA ASP A 13 -2.07 -7.43 -18.63
C ASP A 13 -1.63 -8.88 -18.38
N GLY A 14 -0.83 -9.10 -17.35
CA GLY A 14 -0.42 -10.45 -16.95
C GLY A 14 -1.57 -11.39 -16.62
N PHE A 15 -2.58 -10.93 -15.88
CA PHE A 15 -3.76 -11.77 -15.61
C PHE A 15 -4.61 -12.01 -16.87
N GLY A 16 -4.72 -11.01 -17.76
CA GLY A 16 -5.34 -11.15 -19.07
C GLY A 16 -4.63 -12.19 -19.94
N ALA A 17 -3.30 -12.16 -19.96
CA ALA A 17 -2.49 -13.14 -20.69
C ALA A 17 -2.64 -14.55 -20.11
N ALA A 18 -2.65 -14.70 -18.78
CA ALA A 18 -2.94 -15.98 -18.12
C ALA A 18 -4.35 -16.50 -18.46
N TRP A 19 -5.34 -15.60 -18.54
CA TRP A 19 -6.69 -15.95 -18.99
C TRP A 19 -6.69 -16.48 -20.43
N VAL A 20 -5.90 -15.90 -21.34
CA VAL A 20 -5.72 -16.42 -22.70
C VAL A 20 -5.13 -17.83 -22.69
N VAL A 21 -4.08 -18.08 -21.92
CA VAL A 21 -3.47 -19.42 -21.81
C VAL A 21 -4.49 -20.44 -21.30
N ARG A 22 -5.27 -20.07 -20.27
CA ARG A 22 -6.37 -20.91 -19.75
C ARG A 22 -7.39 -21.24 -20.83
N LYS A 23 -7.74 -20.25 -21.65
CA LYS A 23 -8.71 -20.41 -22.73
C LYS A 23 -8.19 -21.33 -23.83
N ALA A 24 -6.90 -21.23 -24.17
CA ALA A 24 -6.27 -21.99 -25.24
C ALA A 24 -6.07 -23.47 -24.87
N LEU A 25 -5.61 -23.74 -23.65
CA LEU A 25 -5.23 -25.09 -23.22
C LEU A 25 -6.33 -25.81 -22.42
N GLY A 26 -7.32 -25.07 -21.92
CA GLY A 26 -8.37 -25.58 -21.04
C GLY A 26 -7.96 -25.53 -19.56
N ALA A 27 -8.90 -25.14 -18.69
CA ALA A 27 -8.65 -24.89 -17.28
C ALA A 27 -8.12 -26.13 -16.51
N ASP A 28 -8.51 -27.34 -16.94
CA ASP A 28 -8.07 -28.58 -16.29
C ASP A 28 -6.63 -28.96 -16.65
N ASN A 29 -6.03 -28.32 -17.66
CA ASN A 29 -4.71 -28.68 -18.20
C ASN A 29 -3.59 -27.74 -17.76
N VAL A 30 -3.90 -26.69 -17.00
CA VAL A 30 -2.95 -25.63 -16.64
C VAL A 30 -3.00 -25.34 -15.14
N ASP A 31 -1.84 -25.27 -14.49
CA ASP A 31 -1.71 -24.63 -13.18
C ASP A 31 -1.15 -23.22 -13.36
N PHE A 32 -1.53 -22.31 -12.47
CA PHE A 32 -1.20 -20.89 -12.59
C PHE A 32 -0.38 -20.41 -11.40
N HIS A 33 0.67 -19.65 -11.67
CA HIS A 33 1.54 -19.06 -10.66
C HIS A 33 1.74 -17.55 -10.90
N PRO A 34 1.35 -16.68 -9.96
CA PRO A 34 1.60 -15.24 -10.07
C PRO A 34 3.08 -14.96 -9.79
N GLY A 35 3.84 -14.61 -10.83
CA GLY A 35 5.25 -14.24 -10.77
C GLY A 35 5.47 -12.77 -10.40
N LYS A 36 6.51 -12.50 -9.61
CA LYS A 36 6.95 -11.15 -9.26
C LYS A 36 8.47 -11.05 -9.42
N TYR A 37 8.94 -9.88 -9.84
CA TYR A 37 10.37 -9.62 -9.94
C TYR A 37 11.06 -9.77 -8.58
N GLY A 38 12.20 -10.48 -8.57
CA GLY A 38 12.99 -10.73 -7.36
C GLY A 38 12.50 -11.91 -6.50
N GLU A 39 11.34 -12.51 -6.81
CA GLU A 39 10.91 -13.75 -6.18
C GLU A 39 11.47 -14.98 -6.95
N PRO A 40 11.77 -16.09 -6.25
CA PRO A 40 12.25 -17.31 -6.89
C PRO A 40 11.18 -17.92 -7.81
N ALA A 41 11.63 -18.64 -8.83
CA ALA A 41 10.73 -19.38 -9.69
C ALA A 41 10.07 -20.57 -8.92
N PRO A 42 8.82 -20.93 -9.27
CA PRO A 42 8.17 -22.12 -8.73
C PRO A 42 8.83 -23.41 -9.25
N GLU A 43 8.36 -24.56 -8.76
CA GLU A 43 8.80 -25.87 -9.24
C GLU A 43 8.36 -26.14 -10.70
N VAL A 44 9.34 -26.44 -11.56
CA VAL A 44 9.13 -26.62 -13.01
C VAL A 44 9.44 -28.03 -13.53
N GLU A 45 9.92 -28.94 -12.67
CA GLU A 45 10.47 -30.23 -13.09
C GLU A 45 9.50 -31.05 -13.94
N GLY A 46 9.93 -31.43 -15.15
CA GLY A 46 9.15 -32.24 -16.09
C GLY A 46 7.91 -31.57 -16.70
N ARG A 47 7.72 -30.27 -16.50
CA ARG A 47 6.54 -29.51 -16.98
C ARG A 47 6.85 -28.73 -18.25
N ASP A 48 5.84 -28.53 -19.10
CA ASP A 48 5.86 -27.40 -20.03
C ASP A 48 5.53 -26.14 -19.24
N VAL A 49 6.34 -25.10 -19.42
CA VAL A 49 6.19 -23.81 -18.73
C VAL A 49 5.93 -22.74 -19.77
N ILE A 50 4.89 -21.94 -19.55
CA ILE A 50 4.54 -20.79 -20.37
C ILE A 50 4.58 -19.57 -19.47
N ILE A 51 5.48 -18.63 -19.77
CA ILE A 51 5.66 -17.39 -19.03
C ILE A 51 5.07 -16.26 -19.87
N VAL A 52 4.14 -15.48 -19.31
CA VAL A 52 3.42 -14.42 -20.02
C VAL A 52 3.48 -13.08 -19.28
N ASP A 53 3.66 -11.98 -20.02
CA ASP A 53 3.80 -10.60 -19.48
C ASP A 53 4.94 -10.43 -18.46
N PHE A 54 5.88 -11.38 -18.45
CA PHE A 54 6.90 -11.48 -17.42
C PHE A 54 8.07 -12.30 -17.95
N SER A 55 9.25 -12.07 -17.40
CA SER A 55 10.38 -12.97 -17.60
C SER A 55 11.32 -13.00 -16.40
N TYR A 56 11.89 -14.18 -16.15
CA TYR A 56 13.03 -14.33 -15.26
C TYR A 56 14.32 -13.89 -15.98
N LYS A 57 15.39 -13.64 -15.22
CA LYS A 57 16.69 -13.33 -15.80
C LYS A 57 17.23 -14.50 -16.62
N ARG A 58 18.00 -14.18 -17.67
CA ARG A 58 18.59 -15.18 -18.57
C ARG A 58 19.21 -16.38 -17.86
N ASP A 59 20.10 -16.13 -16.90
CA ASP A 59 20.80 -17.21 -16.18
C ASP A 59 19.85 -18.13 -15.42
N GLN A 60 18.79 -17.56 -14.83
CA GLN A 60 17.76 -18.32 -14.13
C GLN A 60 16.93 -19.14 -15.12
N LEU A 61 16.56 -18.60 -16.28
CA LEU A 61 15.85 -19.35 -17.33
C LEU A 61 16.68 -20.51 -17.87
N LEU A 62 17.98 -20.30 -18.10
CA LEU A 62 18.89 -21.37 -18.52
C LEU A 62 18.94 -22.49 -17.48
N GLN A 63 18.99 -22.16 -16.18
CA GLN A 63 18.93 -23.16 -15.12
C GLN A 63 17.60 -23.92 -15.12
N LEU A 64 16.47 -23.21 -15.19
CA LEU A 64 15.14 -23.80 -15.21
C LEU A 64 14.94 -24.73 -16.42
N ALA A 65 15.50 -24.38 -17.58
CA ALA A 65 15.42 -25.18 -18.80
C ALA A 65 16.10 -26.56 -18.70
N HIS A 66 16.97 -26.78 -17.70
CA HIS A 66 17.53 -28.12 -17.44
C HIS A 66 16.54 -29.05 -16.74
N SER A 67 15.53 -28.51 -16.06
CA SER A 67 14.53 -29.28 -15.29
C SER A 67 13.15 -29.29 -15.96
N ALA A 68 12.77 -28.20 -16.63
CA ALA A 68 11.52 -28.12 -17.38
C ALA A 68 11.58 -28.98 -18.66
N ARG A 69 10.42 -29.43 -19.14
CA ARG A 69 10.29 -30.07 -20.46
C ARG A 69 10.44 -29.05 -21.58
N SER A 70 9.81 -27.89 -21.42
CA SER A 70 9.93 -26.76 -22.32
C SER A 70 9.61 -25.46 -21.59
N ILE A 71 10.19 -24.34 -22.03
CA ILE A 71 9.88 -22.99 -21.53
C ILE A 71 9.59 -22.07 -22.71
N LEU A 72 8.36 -21.60 -22.80
CA LEU A 72 7.93 -20.57 -23.75
C LEU A 72 7.74 -19.25 -23.02
N ILE A 73 8.37 -18.18 -23.50
CA ILE A 73 8.18 -16.82 -22.98
C ILE A 73 7.44 -15.98 -24.01
N ILE A 74 6.36 -15.31 -23.59
CA ILE A 74 5.56 -14.40 -24.39
C ILE A 74 5.52 -13.06 -23.65
N ASP A 75 6.31 -12.10 -24.10
CA ASP A 75 6.54 -10.88 -23.33
C ASP A 75 6.72 -9.65 -24.24
N HIS A 76 6.61 -8.46 -23.66
CA HIS A 76 6.71 -7.17 -24.36
C HIS A 76 7.63 -6.18 -23.63
N HIS A 77 8.23 -6.58 -22.51
CA HIS A 77 9.16 -5.74 -21.76
C HIS A 77 10.50 -5.59 -22.47
N LYS A 78 10.86 -4.35 -22.84
CA LYS A 78 12.11 -4.03 -23.55
C LYS A 78 13.36 -4.55 -22.83
N SER A 79 13.47 -4.35 -21.52
CA SER A 79 14.63 -4.81 -20.74
C SER A 79 14.75 -6.33 -20.72
N ALA A 80 13.63 -7.06 -20.76
CA ALA A 80 13.63 -8.52 -20.88
C ALA A 80 14.04 -8.95 -22.28
N ALA A 81 13.54 -8.29 -23.33
CA ALA A 81 13.97 -8.56 -24.71
C ALA A 81 15.48 -8.37 -24.92
N GLU A 82 16.07 -7.34 -24.28
CA GLU A 82 17.51 -7.09 -24.28
C GLU A 82 18.29 -8.17 -23.51
N ASP A 83 17.84 -8.52 -22.29
CA ASP A 83 18.48 -9.56 -21.46
C ASP A 83 18.45 -10.94 -22.12
N LEU A 84 17.39 -11.22 -22.89
CA LEU A 84 17.12 -12.50 -23.53
C LEU A 84 17.44 -12.54 -25.02
N ALA A 85 18.14 -11.53 -25.56
CA ALA A 85 18.40 -11.41 -27.00
C ALA A 85 19.17 -12.60 -27.59
N GLU A 86 19.92 -13.34 -26.77
CA GLU A 86 20.68 -14.54 -27.17
C GLU A 86 19.88 -15.85 -27.01
N LEU A 87 18.65 -15.81 -26.49
CA LEU A 87 17.78 -16.99 -26.47
C LEU A 87 17.27 -17.30 -27.88
N PRO A 88 17.06 -18.59 -28.21
CA PRO A 88 16.42 -18.95 -29.47
C PRO A 88 15.02 -18.32 -29.57
N PRO A 89 14.64 -17.75 -30.73
CA PRO A 89 13.30 -17.22 -30.92
C PRO A 89 12.29 -18.36 -30.95
N ALA A 90 11.15 -18.18 -30.27
CA ALA A 90 10.01 -19.07 -30.43
C ALA A 90 9.41 -18.90 -31.83
N PRO A 91 8.82 -19.96 -32.43
CA PRO A 91 8.03 -19.84 -33.65
C PRO A 91 6.84 -18.88 -33.48
N ALA A 92 6.21 -18.47 -34.58
CA ALA A 92 5.24 -17.37 -34.58
C ALA A 92 3.89 -17.75 -33.95
N THR A 93 3.59 -19.04 -33.83
CA THR A 93 2.33 -19.55 -33.26
C THR A 93 2.57 -20.67 -32.28
N TYR A 94 1.58 -20.90 -31.40
CA TYR A 94 1.65 -21.99 -30.44
C TYR A 94 1.68 -23.38 -31.09
N SER A 95 1.00 -23.57 -32.22
CA SER A 95 1.04 -24.84 -32.96
C SER A 95 2.45 -25.14 -33.47
N GLU A 96 3.13 -24.15 -34.04
CA GLU A 96 4.51 -24.29 -34.50
C GLU A 96 5.49 -24.50 -33.33
N TRP A 97 5.24 -23.88 -32.18
CA TRP A 97 6.02 -24.15 -30.95
C TRP A 97 5.96 -25.62 -30.55
N LEU A 98 4.77 -26.23 -30.56
CA LEU A 98 4.60 -27.66 -30.25
C LEU A 98 5.34 -28.56 -31.25
N GLU A 99 5.32 -28.20 -32.53
CA GLU A 99 6.04 -28.94 -33.58
C GLU A 99 7.56 -28.80 -33.47
N ALA A 100 8.05 -27.62 -33.08
CA ALA A 100 9.48 -27.33 -33.01
C ALA A 100 10.18 -28.06 -31.86
N GLN A 101 9.45 -28.45 -30.80
CA GLN A 101 9.98 -29.16 -29.63
C GLN A 101 11.24 -28.50 -29.02
N GLN A 102 11.28 -27.16 -29.05
CA GLN A 102 12.39 -26.41 -28.49
C GLN A 102 12.31 -26.45 -26.95
N PRO A 103 13.43 -26.64 -26.23
CA PRO A 103 13.42 -26.68 -24.78
C PRO A 103 13.21 -25.30 -24.15
N LEU A 104 13.56 -24.24 -24.86
CA LEU A 104 13.45 -22.85 -24.42
C LEU A 104 13.26 -21.98 -25.66
N GLY A 105 12.39 -20.97 -25.58
CA GLY A 105 12.25 -19.97 -26.62
C GLY A 105 11.42 -18.78 -26.16
N ALA A 106 11.62 -17.64 -26.82
CA ALA A 106 10.90 -16.40 -26.49
C ALA A 106 10.32 -15.72 -27.72
N VAL A 107 9.14 -15.13 -27.55
CA VAL A 107 8.54 -14.19 -28.50
C VAL A 107 8.37 -12.83 -27.81
N PHE A 108 8.90 -11.79 -28.46
CA PHE A 108 8.82 -10.42 -27.99
C PHE A 108 8.12 -9.52 -28.99
N ASP A 109 7.19 -8.70 -28.52
CA ASP A 109 6.64 -7.61 -29.32
C ASP A 109 6.21 -6.41 -28.46
N MET A 110 7.06 -5.37 -28.47
CA MET A 110 6.87 -4.13 -27.75
C MET A 110 5.71 -3.26 -28.29
N GLN A 111 5.06 -3.65 -29.40
CA GLN A 111 3.87 -2.98 -29.95
C GLN A 111 2.56 -3.63 -29.51
N ARG A 112 2.62 -4.72 -28.76
CA ARG A 112 1.46 -5.40 -28.18
C ARG A 112 1.67 -5.55 -26.67
N SER A 113 0.57 -5.59 -25.94
CA SER A 113 0.58 -5.95 -24.51
C SER A 113 0.78 -7.46 -24.37
N GLY A 114 1.16 -7.95 -23.19
CA GLY A 114 1.27 -9.38 -22.90
C GLY A 114 -0.02 -10.14 -23.22
N ALA A 115 -1.20 -9.62 -22.87
CA ALA A 115 -2.50 -10.21 -23.16
C ALA A 115 -2.81 -10.19 -24.66
N GLY A 116 -2.51 -9.07 -25.33
CA GLY A 116 -2.69 -8.94 -26.78
C GLY A 116 -1.79 -9.89 -27.58
N LEU A 117 -0.52 -9.96 -27.20
CA LEU A 117 0.47 -10.85 -27.81
C LEU A 117 0.14 -12.32 -27.55
N ALA A 118 -0.24 -12.68 -26.32
CA ALA A 118 -0.69 -14.03 -26.01
C ALA A 118 -1.91 -14.42 -26.85
N TRP A 119 -2.92 -13.55 -26.98
CA TRP A 119 -4.10 -13.87 -27.80
C TRP A 119 -3.72 -14.18 -29.24
N ASP A 120 -2.92 -13.32 -29.87
CA ASP A 120 -2.48 -13.52 -31.25
C ASP A 120 -1.65 -14.78 -31.43
N TYR A 121 -0.88 -15.16 -30.42
CA TYR A 121 -0.01 -16.34 -30.44
C TYR A 121 -0.78 -17.66 -30.39
N PHE A 122 -1.81 -17.73 -29.53
CA PHE A 122 -2.64 -18.92 -29.35
C PHE A 122 -3.82 -19.02 -30.33
N PHE A 123 -4.35 -17.87 -30.76
CA PHE A 123 -5.56 -17.78 -31.58
C PHE A 123 -5.32 -16.97 -32.87
N GLN A 124 -4.21 -17.22 -33.55
CA GLN A 124 -3.85 -16.51 -34.77
C GLN A 124 -5.02 -16.43 -35.76
N GLY A 125 -5.28 -15.24 -36.28
CA GLY A 125 -6.38 -14.98 -37.22
C GLY A 125 -7.78 -14.84 -36.59
N HIS A 126 -7.93 -15.01 -35.27
CA HIS A 126 -9.21 -14.83 -34.57
C HIS A 126 -9.31 -13.43 -33.97
N HIS A 127 -10.54 -12.89 -33.95
CA HIS A 127 -10.81 -11.62 -33.29
C HIS A 127 -10.56 -11.70 -31.78
N ARG A 128 -9.78 -10.76 -31.25
CA ARG A 128 -9.58 -10.56 -29.82
C ARG A 128 -10.91 -10.19 -29.13
N PRO A 129 -11.20 -10.72 -27.93
CA PRO A 129 -12.15 -10.13 -27.01
C PRO A 129 -11.94 -8.62 -26.91
N ALA A 130 -13.02 -7.84 -26.91
CA ALA A 130 -12.92 -6.37 -26.90
C ALA A 130 -12.05 -5.88 -25.74
N LEU A 131 -12.23 -6.47 -24.55
CA LEU A 131 -11.48 -6.15 -23.34
C LEU A 131 -9.96 -6.28 -23.50
N ILE A 132 -9.44 -7.26 -24.24
CA ILE A 132 -8.00 -7.41 -24.48
C ILE A 132 -7.43 -6.17 -25.20
N ASN A 133 -8.21 -5.54 -26.09
CA ASN A 133 -7.76 -4.34 -26.78
C ASN A 133 -7.74 -3.10 -25.85
N TYR A 134 -8.61 -3.05 -24.84
CA TYR A 134 -8.58 -1.99 -23.82
C TYR A 134 -7.43 -2.17 -22.82
N ILE A 135 -7.15 -3.42 -22.44
CA ILE A 135 -5.96 -3.78 -21.66
C ILE A 135 -4.72 -3.30 -22.41
N GLU A 136 -4.60 -3.63 -23.71
CA GLU A 136 -3.47 -3.20 -24.54
C GLU A 136 -3.35 -1.68 -24.67
N ASP A 137 -4.46 -0.99 -24.92
CA ASP A 137 -4.46 0.46 -25.10
C ASP A 137 -4.01 1.21 -23.84
N ARG A 138 -4.37 0.69 -22.65
CA ARG A 138 -3.90 1.22 -21.37
C ARG A 138 -2.45 0.84 -21.09
N ASP A 139 -2.12 -0.43 -21.25
CA ASP A 139 -0.83 -0.99 -20.86
C ASP A 139 0.33 -0.32 -21.65
N LEU A 140 0.15 -0.16 -22.96
CA LEU A 140 1.09 0.57 -23.81
C LEU A 140 0.98 2.10 -23.70
N TRP A 141 0.17 2.60 -22.76
CA TRP A 141 -0.08 4.02 -22.49
C TRP A 141 -0.52 4.82 -23.72
N ARG A 142 -1.30 4.19 -24.60
CA ARG A 142 -1.72 4.78 -25.88
C ARG A 142 -2.97 5.65 -25.73
N PHE A 143 -3.95 5.18 -24.95
CA PHE A 143 -5.26 5.84 -24.76
C PHE A 143 -5.88 6.33 -26.07
N LYS A 144 -5.78 5.54 -27.14
CA LYS A 144 -6.40 5.86 -28.44
C LYS A 144 -7.91 5.74 -28.37
N ARG A 145 -8.43 4.93 -27.45
CA ARG A 145 -9.86 4.78 -27.22
C ARG A 145 -10.27 5.70 -26.06
N PRO A 146 -11.25 6.59 -26.25
CA PRO A 146 -11.60 7.61 -25.26
C PRO A 146 -12.12 6.99 -23.94
N ASP A 147 -12.75 5.83 -24.05
CA ASP A 147 -13.39 5.04 -23.01
C ASP A 147 -12.43 4.08 -22.28
N THR A 148 -11.16 3.98 -22.70
CA THR A 148 -10.17 3.09 -22.06
C THR A 148 -10.01 3.36 -20.57
N ARG A 149 -10.00 4.63 -20.14
CA ARG A 149 -9.83 4.96 -18.72
C ARG A 149 -10.98 4.42 -17.87
N SER A 150 -12.22 4.69 -18.29
CA SER A 150 -13.42 4.26 -17.57
C SER A 150 -13.55 2.73 -17.56
N ILE A 151 -13.43 2.09 -18.71
CA ILE A 151 -13.52 0.61 -18.79
C ILE A 151 -12.45 -0.04 -17.91
N MET A 152 -11.21 0.46 -17.95
CA MET A 152 -10.16 -0.11 -17.13
C MET A 152 -10.36 0.18 -15.64
N ALA A 153 -10.91 1.34 -15.25
CA ALA A 153 -11.30 1.61 -13.86
C ALA A 153 -12.30 0.56 -13.35
N SER A 154 -13.28 0.17 -14.17
CA SER A 154 -14.16 -0.96 -13.86
C SER A 154 -13.38 -2.26 -13.69
N VAL A 155 -12.53 -2.62 -14.65
CA VAL A 155 -11.74 -3.87 -14.59
C VAL A 155 -10.89 -3.96 -13.33
N PHE A 156 -10.23 -2.87 -12.92
CA PHE A 156 -9.41 -2.83 -11.71
C PHE A 156 -10.21 -2.89 -10.40
N SER A 157 -11.53 -2.63 -10.45
CA SER A 157 -12.39 -2.76 -9.26
C SER A 157 -12.77 -4.20 -8.93
N TYR A 158 -12.53 -5.14 -9.86
CA TYR A 158 -12.86 -6.55 -9.70
C TYR A 158 -11.66 -7.40 -9.27
N PRO A 159 -11.90 -8.51 -8.55
CA PRO A 159 -10.84 -9.46 -8.22
C PRO A 159 -10.25 -10.12 -9.47
N GLN A 160 -8.94 -10.40 -9.41
CA GLN A 160 -8.23 -11.18 -10.42
C GLN A 160 -8.43 -12.68 -10.19
N ASP A 161 -9.64 -13.15 -10.49
CA ASP A 161 -9.98 -14.58 -10.55
C ASP A 161 -10.62 -14.93 -11.89
N PHE A 162 -10.48 -16.20 -12.28
CA PHE A 162 -10.89 -16.63 -13.61
C PHE A 162 -12.39 -16.60 -13.86
N LYS A 163 -13.22 -16.78 -12.82
CA LYS A 163 -14.68 -16.73 -12.98
C LYS A 163 -15.12 -15.29 -13.27
N THR A 164 -14.58 -14.34 -12.52
CA THR A 164 -14.85 -12.91 -12.73
C THR A 164 -14.34 -12.46 -14.11
N TRP A 165 -13.15 -12.90 -14.52
CA TRP A 165 -12.59 -12.54 -15.81
C TRP A 165 -13.28 -13.21 -17.00
N ASP A 166 -13.85 -14.40 -16.84
CA ASP A 166 -14.74 -14.98 -17.85
C ASP A 166 -15.95 -14.10 -18.13
N TRP A 167 -16.57 -13.54 -17.08
CA TRP A 167 -17.66 -12.60 -17.22
C TRP A 167 -17.21 -11.27 -17.84
N LEU A 168 -16.09 -10.69 -17.39
CA LEU A 168 -15.55 -9.45 -17.95
C LEU A 168 -15.26 -9.55 -19.45
N MET A 169 -14.69 -10.68 -19.90
CA MET A 169 -14.31 -10.90 -21.31
C MET A 169 -15.51 -10.97 -22.27
N VAL A 170 -16.72 -11.23 -21.76
CA VAL A 170 -17.96 -11.27 -22.55
C VAL A 170 -18.94 -10.14 -22.22
N SER A 171 -18.58 -9.25 -21.28
CA SER A 171 -19.41 -8.12 -20.87
C SER A 171 -19.49 -7.06 -21.96
N GLN A 172 -20.56 -6.28 -21.96
CA GLN A 172 -20.70 -5.15 -22.89
C GLN A 172 -19.83 -3.98 -22.42
N MET A 173 -19.07 -3.39 -23.35
CA MET A 173 -18.09 -2.34 -23.00
C MET A 173 -18.77 -1.06 -22.51
N ASP A 174 -19.98 -0.76 -22.95
CA ASP A 174 -20.77 0.40 -22.51
C ASP A 174 -21.25 0.27 -21.05
N GLU A 175 -21.51 -0.96 -20.58
CA GLU A 175 -21.82 -1.24 -19.18
C GLU A 175 -20.58 -1.03 -18.31
N LEU A 176 -19.41 -1.51 -18.75
CA LEU A 176 -18.14 -1.31 -18.05
C LEU A 176 -17.70 0.15 -18.06
N GLU A 177 -17.92 0.87 -19.15
CA GLU A 177 -17.63 2.30 -19.26
C GLU A 177 -18.45 3.08 -18.22
N ARG A 178 -19.77 2.89 -18.18
CA ARG A 178 -20.67 3.59 -17.26
C ARG A 178 -20.34 3.32 -15.79
N ALA A 179 -20.07 2.07 -15.42
CA ALA A 179 -19.62 1.73 -14.08
C ALA A 179 -18.26 2.36 -13.76
N GLY A 180 -17.40 2.44 -14.77
CA GLY A 180 -16.07 3.03 -14.69
C GLY A 180 -16.08 4.52 -14.46
N ASP A 181 -17.03 5.23 -15.08
CA ASP A 181 -17.24 6.66 -14.88
C ASP A 181 -17.64 6.97 -13.43
N ASP A 182 -18.52 6.16 -12.85
CA ASP A 182 -18.93 6.30 -11.45
C ASP A 182 -17.76 6.06 -10.48
N ILE A 183 -16.94 5.04 -10.75
CA ILE A 183 -15.72 4.75 -9.99
C ILE A 183 -14.71 5.89 -10.12
N THR A 184 -14.50 6.39 -11.34
CA THR A 184 -13.55 7.47 -11.63
C THR A 184 -13.97 8.76 -10.93
N ARG A 185 -15.25 9.15 -11.02
CA ARG A 185 -15.78 10.33 -10.33
C ARG A 185 -15.59 10.23 -8.81
N SER A 186 -15.83 9.06 -8.22
CA SER A 186 -15.60 8.81 -6.79
C SER A 186 -14.13 8.92 -6.43
N HIS A 187 -13.25 8.33 -7.24
CA HIS A 187 -11.80 8.39 -7.06
C HIS A 187 -11.28 9.82 -7.11
N GLU A 188 -11.64 10.58 -8.14
CA GLU A 188 -11.26 11.99 -8.32
C GLU A 188 -11.71 12.85 -7.13
N LYS A 189 -12.94 12.66 -6.65
CA LYS A 189 -13.43 13.34 -5.45
C LYS A 189 -12.58 13.01 -4.22
N ASN A 190 -12.28 11.72 -4.00
CA ASN A 190 -11.47 11.31 -2.85
C ASN A 190 -10.04 11.85 -2.93
N VAL A 191 -9.44 11.88 -4.12
CA VAL A 191 -8.13 12.51 -4.34
C VAL A 191 -8.22 14.01 -4.02
N ALA A 192 -9.21 14.72 -4.54
CA ALA A 192 -9.40 16.15 -4.27
C ALA A 192 -9.56 16.46 -2.78
N ASP A 193 -10.33 15.65 -2.05
CA ASP A 193 -10.52 15.81 -0.61
C ASP A 193 -9.21 15.52 0.16
N LEU A 194 -8.39 14.55 -0.28
CA LEU A 194 -7.09 14.24 0.33
C LEU A 194 -6.03 15.33 0.12
N LEU A 195 -6.03 15.99 -1.04
CA LEU A 195 -5.04 17.02 -1.39
C LEU A 195 -4.99 18.18 -0.39
N GLN A 196 -6.06 18.40 0.39
CA GLN A 196 -6.10 19.39 1.48
C GLN A 196 -5.08 19.09 2.60
N ASN A 197 -4.62 17.84 2.73
CA ASN A 197 -3.64 17.40 3.73
C ASN A 197 -2.19 17.46 3.21
N THR A 198 -1.96 18.15 2.09
CA THR A 198 -0.61 18.31 1.52
C THR A 198 0.28 19.09 2.49
N ARG A 199 1.49 18.57 2.69
CA ARG A 199 2.55 19.24 3.44
C ARG A 199 3.78 19.45 2.55
N ARG A 200 4.80 20.12 3.07
CA ARG A 200 6.10 20.25 2.40
C ARG A 200 7.12 19.31 3.03
N LEU A 201 7.97 18.71 2.20
CA LEU A 201 9.11 17.91 2.64
C LEU A 201 10.34 18.30 1.82
N THR A 202 11.51 18.30 2.45
CA THR A 202 12.79 18.39 1.75
C THR A 202 13.25 16.98 1.38
N ILE A 203 13.24 16.65 0.09
CA ILE A 203 13.67 15.35 -0.44
C ILE A 203 14.81 15.60 -1.43
N ALA A 204 15.96 14.97 -1.21
CA ALA A 204 17.18 15.19 -1.98
C ALA A 204 17.55 16.69 -2.14
N GLY A 205 17.34 17.50 -1.09
CA GLY A 205 17.61 18.93 -1.12
C GLY A 205 16.54 19.80 -1.82
N HIS A 206 15.46 19.20 -2.31
CA HIS A 206 14.34 19.91 -2.92
C HIS A 206 13.17 20.01 -1.95
N ASP A 207 12.71 21.22 -1.69
CA ASP A 207 11.42 21.45 -1.03
C ASP A 207 10.29 21.17 -2.03
N VAL A 208 9.43 20.20 -1.73
CA VAL A 208 8.39 19.68 -2.63
C VAL A 208 7.08 19.39 -1.89
N PRO A 209 5.92 19.41 -2.57
CA PRO A 209 4.67 19.01 -1.96
C PRO A 209 4.69 17.49 -1.73
N ALA A 210 4.19 17.11 -0.56
CA ALA A 210 4.14 15.73 -0.10
C ALA A 210 2.78 15.42 0.52
N LEU A 211 2.18 14.30 0.15
CA LEU A 211 0.89 13.85 0.67
C LEU A 211 1.00 12.47 1.32
N ASN A 212 0.42 12.32 2.52
CA ASN A 212 0.15 10.99 3.07
C ASN A 212 -1.10 10.42 2.39
N CYS A 213 -0.98 9.38 1.58
CA CYS A 213 -2.13 8.73 0.98
C CYS A 213 -1.85 7.26 0.67
N PRO A 214 -2.89 6.41 0.59
CA PRO A 214 -2.75 5.04 0.16
C PRO A 214 -2.12 4.93 -1.24
N HIS A 215 -1.35 3.86 -1.47
CA HIS A 215 -0.62 3.65 -2.73
C HIS A 215 -1.50 3.75 -3.99
N PHE A 216 -2.77 3.33 -3.92
CA PHE A 216 -3.71 3.35 -5.04
C PHE A 216 -4.22 4.76 -5.39
N MET A 217 -3.92 5.79 -4.58
CA MET A 217 -4.20 7.20 -4.86
C MET A 217 -2.92 8.00 -5.17
N ALA A 218 -1.75 7.44 -4.88
CA ALA A 218 -0.47 8.14 -4.93
C ALA A 218 -0.10 8.65 -6.33
N SER A 219 -0.51 7.94 -7.39
CA SER A 219 -0.18 8.34 -8.75
C SER A 219 -0.92 9.61 -9.18
N ASP A 220 -2.24 9.64 -8.98
CA ASP A 220 -3.08 10.75 -9.42
C ASP A 220 -2.88 11.96 -8.51
N ALA A 221 -2.82 11.75 -7.19
CA ALA A 221 -2.48 12.82 -6.26
C ALA A 221 -1.08 13.40 -6.54
N GLY A 222 -0.07 12.56 -6.76
CA GLY A 222 1.27 12.99 -7.10
C GLY A 222 1.33 13.74 -8.44
N HIS A 223 0.59 13.30 -9.45
CA HIS A 223 0.52 13.99 -10.74
C HIS A 223 -0.06 15.40 -10.60
N ILE A 224 -1.14 15.56 -9.84
CA ILE A 224 -1.75 16.87 -9.57
C ILE A 224 -0.78 17.76 -8.80
N LEU A 225 -0.18 17.25 -7.73
CA LEU A 225 0.75 18.00 -6.87
C LEU A 225 2.04 18.42 -7.59
N ALA A 226 2.47 17.67 -8.61
CA ALA A 226 3.70 17.98 -9.34
C ALA A 226 3.55 19.17 -10.30
N GLN A 227 2.34 19.69 -10.53
CA GLN A 227 2.13 20.82 -11.45
C GLN A 227 2.80 22.09 -10.91
N GLY A 228 3.76 22.63 -11.68
CA GLY A 228 4.51 23.83 -11.29
C GLY A 228 5.61 23.59 -10.25
N GLU A 229 5.89 22.34 -9.89
CA GLU A 229 6.88 21.94 -8.89
C GLU A 229 7.98 21.09 -9.56
N PRO A 230 9.20 20.99 -8.99
CA PRO A 230 10.24 20.11 -9.53
C PRO A 230 9.77 18.65 -9.63
N PHE A 231 9.07 18.21 -8.58
CA PHE A 231 8.34 16.95 -8.47
C PHE A 231 7.43 17.03 -7.23
N ALA A 232 6.61 16.00 -7.03
CA ALA A 232 5.81 15.80 -5.83
C ALA A 232 6.03 14.40 -5.25
N ALA A 233 5.75 14.24 -3.96
CA ALA A 233 5.82 12.98 -3.26
C ALA A 233 4.45 12.57 -2.70
N CYS A 234 4.13 11.30 -2.78
CA CYS A 234 3.09 10.67 -1.97
C CYS A 234 3.75 9.60 -1.11
N TYR A 235 3.30 9.40 0.12
CA TYR A 235 3.89 8.40 1.01
C TYR A 235 2.84 7.65 1.84
N SER A 236 3.18 6.42 2.22
CA SER A 236 2.40 5.61 3.17
C SER A 236 3.32 4.65 3.92
N ASP A 237 2.89 4.23 5.11
CA ASP A 237 3.65 3.32 5.94
C ASP A 237 3.27 1.86 5.64
N THR A 238 4.28 0.98 5.62
CA THR A 238 4.16 -0.47 5.43
C THR A 238 4.85 -1.18 6.60
N PRO A 239 4.69 -2.51 6.78
CA PRO A 239 5.44 -3.24 7.82
C PRO A 239 6.97 -3.11 7.71
N LYS A 240 7.51 -2.72 6.54
CA LYS A 240 8.95 -2.61 6.27
C LYS A 240 9.49 -1.18 6.39
N GLY A 241 8.62 -0.17 6.52
CA GLY A 241 9.01 1.25 6.51
C GLY A 241 8.06 2.13 5.71
N ARG A 242 8.46 3.39 5.51
CA ARG A 242 7.70 4.37 4.73
C ARG A 242 8.07 4.29 3.26
N VAL A 243 7.08 4.04 2.42
CA VAL A 243 7.23 4.03 0.97
C VAL A 243 6.90 5.41 0.43
N PHE A 244 7.78 5.94 -0.42
CA PHE A 244 7.59 7.17 -1.17
C PHE A 244 7.36 6.85 -2.64
N SER A 245 6.35 7.48 -3.22
CA SER A 245 6.02 7.48 -4.65
C SER A 245 6.17 8.90 -5.19
N LEU A 246 7.14 9.09 -6.08
CA LEU A 246 7.47 10.37 -6.68
C LEU A 246 6.79 10.52 -8.05
N ARG A 247 6.31 11.72 -8.35
CA ARG A 247 5.75 12.10 -9.66
C ARG A 247 6.32 13.44 -10.11
N SER A 248 6.62 13.55 -11.39
CA SER A 248 7.01 14.82 -12.02
C SER A 248 6.32 14.99 -13.36
N GLN A 249 6.14 16.25 -13.79
CA GLN A 249 5.66 16.58 -15.14
C GLN A 249 6.76 16.30 -16.19
N PRO A 250 6.44 16.20 -17.50
CA PRO A 250 7.44 15.97 -18.55
C PRO A 250 8.63 16.93 -18.49
N GLU A 251 8.40 18.18 -18.13
CA GLU A 251 9.41 19.24 -17.93
C GLU A 251 10.04 19.26 -16.53
N GLY A 252 9.49 18.49 -15.59
CA GLY A 252 9.99 18.38 -14.21
C GLY A 252 11.29 17.59 -14.10
N LEU A 253 11.76 17.43 -12.86
CA LEU A 253 13.01 16.73 -12.54
C LEU A 253 12.86 15.22 -12.77
N ASP A 254 13.96 14.58 -13.18
CA ASP A 254 14.04 13.12 -13.27
C ASP A 254 13.93 12.48 -11.87
N VAL A 255 12.74 12.01 -11.51
CA VAL A 255 12.50 11.44 -10.18
C VAL A 255 13.13 10.06 -10.02
N SER A 256 13.55 9.40 -11.11
CA SER A 256 14.30 8.14 -11.01
C SER A 256 15.70 8.37 -10.46
N GLU A 257 16.35 9.48 -10.81
CA GLU A 257 17.64 9.88 -10.24
C GLU A 257 17.50 10.27 -8.76
N VAL A 258 16.41 10.93 -8.38
CA VAL A 258 16.10 11.22 -6.96
C VAL A 258 15.90 9.93 -6.18
N ALA A 259 15.13 8.98 -6.71
CA ALA A 259 14.85 7.72 -6.03
C ALA A 259 16.11 6.87 -5.81
N LYS A 260 17.06 6.88 -6.77
CA LYS A 260 18.35 6.16 -6.65
C LYS A 260 19.19 6.60 -5.45
N LEU A 261 19.06 7.85 -4.99
CA LEU A 261 19.74 8.35 -3.79
C LEU A 261 19.27 7.64 -2.49
N TYR A 262 18.12 6.96 -2.55
CA TYR A 262 17.50 6.24 -1.45
C TYR A 262 17.33 4.75 -1.76
N ASP A 263 18.22 4.18 -2.58
CA ASP A 263 18.18 2.78 -3.04
C ASP A 263 16.85 2.38 -3.73
N GLY A 264 16.15 3.37 -4.31
CA GLY A 264 14.94 3.17 -5.10
C GLY A 264 15.18 3.23 -6.61
N GLY A 265 14.09 3.36 -7.36
CA GLY A 265 14.14 3.46 -8.81
C GLY A 265 12.78 3.62 -9.47
N GLY A 266 12.78 3.64 -10.80
CA GLY A 266 11.58 3.76 -11.63
C GLY A 266 11.85 4.50 -12.93
N HIS A 267 10.81 5.09 -13.49
CA HIS A 267 10.88 5.90 -14.69
C HIS A 267 11.16 7.37 -14.35
N ARG A 268 11.63 8.11 -15.35
CA ARG A 268 11.92 9.56 -15.26
C ARG A 268 10.84 10.36 -14.54
N ASN A 269 9.57 10.06 -14.81
CA ASN A 269 8.43 10.80 -14.26
C ASN A 269 7.61 10.06 -13.19
N ALA A 270 7.99 8.83 -12.87
CA ALA A 270 7.34 8.02 -11.85
C ALA A 270 8.34 7.02 -11.26
N ALA A 271 8.76 7.29 -10.03
CA ALA A 271 9.73 6.46 -9.32
C ALA A 271 9.32 6.32 -7.86
N GLY A 272 9.95 5.41 -7.13
CA GLY A 272 9.69 5.24 -5.71
C GLY A 272 10.87 4.66 -4.96
N PHE A 273 10.86 4.85 -3.65
CA PHE A 273 11.87 4.35 -2.73
C PHE A 273 11.22 4.05 -1.38
N THR A 274 11.88 3.26 -0.55
CA THR A 274 11.41 2.92 0.81
C THR A 274 12.50 3.27 1.81
N VAL A 275 12.13 3.94 2.90
CA VAL A 275 13.04 4.25 4.01
C VAL A 275 12.56 3.61 5.31
N PRO A 276 13.47 3.20 6.20
CA PRO A 276 13.11 2.71 7.53
C PRO A 276 12.52 3.82 8.40
N PHE A 277 11.86 3.46 9.50
CA PHE A 277 11.13 4.42 10.35
C PHE A 277 12.02 5.40 11.13
N ASP A 278 13.31 5.09 11.28
CA ASP A 278 14.32 5.95 11.89
C ASP A 278 15.00 6.90 10.88
N HIS A 279 14.62 6.84 9.60
CA HIS A 279 15.13 7.76 8.58
C HIS A 279 14.59 9.18 8.77
N GLU A 280 15.41 10.19 8.44
CA GLU A 280 15.08 11.62 8.61
C GLU A 280 13.78 12.06 7.90
N LEU A 281 13.47 11.47 6.74
CA LEU A 281 12.22 11.69 5.99
C LEU A 281 10.96 11.17 6.73
N VAL A 282 11.15 10.29 7.71
CA VAL A 282 10.08 9.77 8.57
C VAL A 282 9.98 10.58 9.85
N THR A 283 11.11 10.77 10.53
CA THR A 283 11.17 11.47 11.83
C THR A 283 10.97 12.97 11.71
N GLY A 284 11.14 13.52 10.49
CA GLY A 284 11.35 14.94 10.27
C GLY A 284 12.77 15.31 10.68
N PHE A 285 13.42 16.19 9.93
CA PHE A 285 14.66 16.84 10.37
C PHE A 285 14.31 17.66 11.63
N LEU A 286 14.43 17.07 12.82
CA LEU A 286 14.79 17.86 13.98
C LEU A 286 16.28 18.13 13.77
N PRO A 287 16.74 19.37 13.52
CA PRO A 287 18.11 19.66 13.89
C PRO A 287 18.24 19.15 15.32
N VAL A 288 19.30 18.40 15.60
CA VAL A 288 19.70 18.15 16.99
C VAL A 288 20.20 19.49 17.53
N THR A 289 19.29 20.43 17.72
CA THR A 289 19.14 21.18 18.94
C THR A 289 17.96 20.57 19.69
N LEU A 290 17.99 19.25 19.89
CA LEU A 290 18.11 18.86 21.28
C LEU A 290 19.45 19.45 21.73
N GLU A 291 19.44 20.73 22.15
CA GLU A 291 19.98 20.94 23.47
C GLU A 291 19.31 19.82 24.26
N GLN A 292 20.10 18.80 24.59
CA GLN A 292 20.01 18.32 25.94
C GLN A 292 20.14 19.60 26.79
N THR A 293 19.02 20.29 26.99
CA THR A 293 18.61 20.55 28.34
C THR A 293 18.59 19.16 28.92
N ALA A 294 19.76 18.75 29.44
CA ALA A 294 19.81 17.83 30.54
C ALA A 294 18.60 18.26 31.38
N PRO A 295 17.63 17.36 31.65
CA PRO A 295 16.52 17.73 32.51
C PRO A 295 17.20 18.44 33.66
N GLN A 296 16.88 19.74 33.85
CA GLN A 296 17.42 20.49 34.98
C GLN A 296 17.38 19.50 36.11
N ASP A 297 18.54 19.18 36.70
CA ASP A 297 18.67 18.21 37.78
C ASP A 297 17.75 18.71 38.90
N ARG A 298 16.46 18.41 38.77
CA ARG A 298 15.46 18.61 39.78
C ARG A 298 15.86 17.56 40.77
N SER A 299 16.27 18.02 41.94
CA SER A 299 16.63 17.09 42.98
C SER A 299 15.44 16.13 43.19
N ALA A 300 15.72 14.89 43.57
CA ALA A 300 14.65 13.96 43.94
C ALA A 300 13.72 14.57 45.02
N CYS A 301 14.24 15.52 45.81
CA CYS A 301 13.50 16.30 46.79
C CYS A 301 12.48 17.27 46.14
N ASP A 302 12.87 18.07 45.14
CA ASP A 302 11.96 19.01 44.48
C ASP A 302 10.82 18.28 43.76
N TYR A 303 11.15 17.16 43.10
CA TYR A 303 10.16 16.30 42.47
C TYR A 303 9.17 15.70 43.50
N ALA A 304 9.69 15.23 44.63
CA ALA A 304 8.88 14.65 45.70
C ALA A 304 7.97 15.69 46.37
N LEU A 305 8.46 16.93 46.58
CA LEU A 305 7.66 18.03 47.14
C LEU A 305 6.52 18.44 46.20
N GLU A 306 6.81 18.57 44.90
CA GLU A 306 5.81 18.90 43.88
C GLU A 306 4.72 17.81 43.78
N HIS A 307 5.11 16.53 43.74
CA HIS A 307 4.15 15.44 43.68
C HIS A 307 3.40 15.22 45.00
N ALA A 308 4.03 15.49 46.15
CA ALA A 308 3.33 15.52 47.42
C ALA A 308 2.27 16.64 47.46
N ALA A 309 2.55 17.80 46.84
CA ALA A 309 1.57 18.87 46.71
C ALA A 309 0.39 18.46 45.81
N TYR A 310 0.64 17.82 44.67
CA TYR A 310 -0.43 17.26 43.83
C TYR A 310 -1.26 16.19 44.56
N LEU A 311 -0.60 15.27 45.27
CA LEU A 311 -1.30 14.27 46.07
C LEU A 311 -2.14 14.88 47.19
N ALA A 312 -1.68 15.97 47.82
CA ALA A 312 -2.42 16.69 48.83
C ALA A 312 -3.67 17.36 48.25
N ASP A 313 -3.54 18.03 47.10
CA ASP A 313 -4.65 18.67 46.38
C ASP A 313 -5.71 17.65 45.92
N THR A 314 -5.26 16.52 45.37
CA THR A 314 -6.17 15.42 44.97
C THR A 314 -6.84 14.78 46.21
N ALA A 315 -6.12 14.64 47.32
CA ALA A 315 -6.69 14.12 48.58
C ALA A 315 -7.73 15.09 49.19
N GLU A 316 -7.48 16.40 49.14
CA GLU A 316 -8.45 17.42 49.56
C GLU A 316 -9.70 17.37 48.67
N SER A 317 -9.52 17.22 47.35
CA SER A 317 -10.61 17.04 46.39
C SER A 317 -11.46 15.79 46.69
N VAL A 318 -10.82 14.67 47.07
CA VAL A 318 -11.52 13.45 47.53
C VAL A 318 -12.31 13.73 48.81
N SER A 319 -11.74 14.47 49.77
CA SER A 319 -12.44 14.82 51.00
C SER A 319 -13.68 15.70 50.73
N VAL A 320 -13.57 16.66 49.81
CA VAL A 320 -14.70 17.50 49.40
C VAL A 320 -15.78 16.67 48.72
N ALA A 321 -15.40 15.81 47.77
CA ALA A 321 -16.34 14.93 47.08
C ALA A 321 -17.02 13.93 48.02
N PHE A 322 -16.28 13.41 49.01
CA PHE A 322 -16.83 12.51 50.02
C PHE A 322 -17.84 13.20 50.94
N ASN A 323 -17.55 14.43 51.39
CA ASN A 323 -18.47 15.23 52.19
C ASN A 323 -19.75 15.56 51.40
N ALA A 324 -19.61 16.00 50.15
CA ALA A 324 -20.75 16.30 49.27
C ALA A 324 -21.63 15.06 49.03
N TYR A 325 -21.01 13.89 48.84
CA TYR A 325 -21.74 12.63 48.72
C TYR A 325 -22.46 12.26 50.03
N GLY A 326 -21.82 12.45 51.19
CA GLY A 326 -22.43 12.22 52.50
C GLY A 326 -23.62 13.15 52.79
N GLU A 327 -23.49 14.44 52.45
CA GLU A 327 -24.57 15.43 52.56
C GLU A 327 -25.75 15.08 51.65
N ALA A 328 -25.49 14.66 50.41
CA ALA A 328 -26.54 14.20 49.49
C ALA A 328 -27.27 12.96 50.02
N LEU A 329 -26.56 12.07 50.72
CA LEU A 329 -27.13 10.85 51.32
C LEU A 329 -28.02 11.20 52.53
N LEU A 330 -27.57 12.10 53.40
CA LEU A 330 -28.37 12.61 54.52
C LEU A 330 -29.61 13.37 54.05
N ALA A 331 -29.49 14.18 52.98
CA ALA A 331 -30.62 14.91 52.41
C ALA A 331 -31.72 13.99 51.87
N ILE A 332 -31.37 12.78 51.43
CA ILE A 332 -32.33 11.73 51.06
C ILE A 332 -32.98 11.13 52.31
N GLU A 333 -32.19 10.83 53.34
CA GLU A 333 -32.68 10.24 54.60
C GLU A 333 -33.63 11.19 55.38
N ASP A 334 -33.38 12.50 55.33
CA ASP A 334 -34.19 13.54 55.99
C ASP A 334 -35.40 14.00 55.14
N SER A 335 -35.58 13.46 53.92
CA SER A 335 -36.68 13.87 53.03
C SER A 335 -38.00 13.15 53.36
N ASP A 336 -38.98 13.89 53.88
CA ASP A 336 -40.35 13.42 54.05
C ASP A 336 -41.06 13.39 52.67
N GLU A 337 -41.13 12.19 52.08
CA GLU A 337 -41.84 11.79 50.85
C GLU A 337 -42.60 12.90 50.08
N ALA A 338 -41.95 13.57 49.11
CA ALA A 338 -42.68 14.25 48.04
C ALA A 338 -41.95 14.49 46.70
N GLU A 339 -40.61 14.59 46.61
CA GLU A 339 -39.93 14.73 45.29
C GLU A 339 -38.57 13.99 45.22
N PRO A 340 -38.54 12.69 44.85
CA PRO A 340 -37.33 11.88 44.93
C PRO A 340 -36.32 12.15 43.80
N THR A 341 -36.77 12.68 42.65
CA THR A 341 -35.99 12.64 41.41
C THR A 341 -34.77 13.55 41.43
N GLU A 342 -34.87 14.75 41.98
CA GLU A 342 -33.76 15.71 42.04
C GLU A 342 -32.71 15.32 43.09
N LEU A 343 -33.15 14.77 44.22
CA LEU A 343 -32.25 14.28 45.28
C LEU A 343 -31.45 13.05 44.81
N PHE A 344 -32.10 12.10 44.13
CA PHE A 344 -31.39 10.96 43.54
C PHE A 344 -30.43 11.36 42.41
N ALA A 345 -30.79 12.36 41.59
CA ALA A 345 -29.87 12.89 40.58
C ALA A 345 -28.63 13.55 41.22
N THR A 346 -28.82 14.30 42.31
CA THR A 346 -27.72 14.92 43.07
C THR A 346 -26.83 13.86 43.73
N LEU A 347 -27.42 12.79 44.26
CA LEU A 347 -26.66 11.65 44.80
C LEU A 347 -25.83 10.95 43.72
N ASP A 348 -26.39 10.75 42.53
CA ASP A 348 -25.68 10.11 41.42
C ASP A 348 -24.50 10.97 40.92
N ASP A 349 -24.68 12.28 40.82
CA ASP A 349 -23.64 13.24 40.40
C ASP A 349 -22.49 13.33 41.41
N THR A 350 -22.81 13.45 42.70
CA THR A 350 -21.81 13.47 43.78
C THR A 350 -21.08 12.12 43.89
N ARG A 351 -21.78 11.00 43.66
CA ARG A 351 -21.15 9.67 43.59
C ARG A 351 -20.18 9.57 42.42
N GLN A 352 -20.55 10.04 41.24
CA GLN A 352 -19.67 10.03 40.07
C GLN A 352 -18.43 10.89 40.32
N THR A 353 -18.60 12.10 40.84
CA THR A 353 -17.49 12.99 41.21
C THR A 353 -16.54 12.34 42.22
N LEU A 354 -17.07 11.63 43.22
CA LEU A 354 -16.25 10.87 44.18
C LEU A 354 -15.47 9.73 43.50
N GLN A 355 -16.07 9.02 42.53
CA GLN A 355 -15.37 7.95 41.79
C GLN A 355 -14.24 8.48 40.91
N GLU A 356 -14.45 9.63 40.26
CA GLU A 356 -13.45 10.28 39.41
C GLU A 356 -12.27 10.80 40.24
N THR A 357 -12.54 11.47 41.36
CA THR A 357 -11.49 11.97 42.28
C THR A 357 -10.69 10.84 42.94
N LEU A 358 -11.34 9.73 43.34
CA LEU A 358 -10.64 8.53 43.82
C LEU A 358 -9.76 7.89 42.75
N SER A 359 -10.20 7.90 41.49
CA SER A 359 -9.43 7.37 40.36
C SER A 359 -8.20 8.24 40.06
N ALA A 360 -8.35 9.56 40.13
CA ALA A 360 -7.24 10.52 40.02
C ALA A 360 -6.20 10.29 41.12
N LEU A 361 -6.63 10.19 42.39
CA LEU A 361 -5.73 9.94 43.51
C LEU A 361 -4.94 8.63 43.33
N ARG A 362 -5.59 7.58 42.83
CA ARG A 362 -4.92 6.30 42.56
C ARG A 362 -3.85 6.42 41.48
N ASN A 363 -4.09 7.21 40.44
CA ASN A 363 -3.12 7.44 39.36
C ASN A 363 -1.94 8.27 39.85
N ASP A 364 -2.18 9.31 40.64
CA ASP A 364 -1.13 10.15 41.23
C ASP A 364 -0.21 9.32 42.15
N ILE A 365 -0.80 8.43 42.98
CA ILE A 365 -0.04 7.50 43.83
C ILE A 365 0.79 6.53 42.97
N HIS A 366 0.24 6.05 41.85
CA HIS A 366 0.94 5.12 40.97
C HIS A 366 2.17 5.77 40.32
N GLU A 367 2.02 6.97 39.76
CA GLU A 367 3.13 7.69 39.13
C GLU A 367 4.20 8.09 40.15
N PHE A 368 3.80 8.51 41.35
CA PHE A 368 4.75 8.77 42.44
C PHE A 368 5.58 7.53 42.81
N ARG A 369 4.93 6.36 42.99
CA ARG A 369 5.63 5.09 43.32
C ARG A 369 6.56 4.61 42.20
N LYS A 370 6.10 4.69 40.96
CA LYS A 370 6.86 4.26 39.77
C LYS A 370 8.17 5.04 39.61
N ARG A 371 8.19 6.33 39.95
CA ARG A 371 9.39 7.17 39.88
C ARG A 371 10.23 7.10 41.16
N SER A 372 9.62 6.98 42.34
CA SER A 372 10.35 6.68 43.58
C SER A 372 11.19 5.40 43.47
N ALA A 373 10.66 4.36 42.82
CA ALA A 373 11.38 3.09 42.58
C ALA A 373 12.58 3.20 41.62
N ARG A 374 12.78 4.34 40.96
CA ARG A 374 13.91 4.60 40.03
C ARG A 374 15.06 5.38 40.69
N VAL A 375 14.91 5.79 41.96
CA VAL A 375 15.96 6.46 42.72
C VAL A 375 16.86 5.37 43.36
N PRO A 376 18.17 5.33 43.10
CA PRO A 376 19.09 4.35 43.68
C PRO A 376 19.07 4.39 45.22
N GLU A 377 19.11 3.22 45.87
CA GLU A 377 19.31 3.09 47.32
C GLU A 377 20.63 3.78 47.72
N GLY A 378 20.54 4.99 48.24
CA GLY A 378 21.70 5.83 48.58
C GLY A 378 21.41 7.33 48.57
N ALA A 379 20.34 7.77 47.92
CA ALA A 379 19.83 9.13 48.02
C ALA A 379 18.56 9.16 48.88
N GLN A 380 18.71 9.03 50.19
CA GLN A 380 17.72 9.54 51.15
C GLN A 380 18.17 10.95 51.58
N PRO A 381 17.22 11.85 51.93
CA PRO A 381 17.52 13.24 52.25
C PRO A 381 18.55 13.42 53.37
#